data_AF-A0A542XJ88-F1
#
_entry.id   AF-A0A542XJ88-F1
#
_cell.length_a   1.000
_cell.length_b   1.000
_cell.length_c   1.000
_cell.angle_alpha   90.00
_cell.angle_beta   90.00
_cell.angle_gamma   90.00
#
_symmetry.space_group_name_H-M   'P 1'
#
loop_
_entity.id
_entity.type
_entity.pdbx_description
1 polymer ?
#
loop_
_entity_poly.entity_id
_entity_poly.type
_entity_poly.pdbx_seq_one_letter_code
_entity_poly.pdbx_strand_id
1 'polypeptide(L)'
;MTDVLVVTAVPAEAEAVRAGRGPTVTVAPVGVGPAVAGAATARLLALAEAAGHPYRVVVSAGVAGGFPGQVQVGGTVIGTSAIAADLGADSPTGFIPVDQLGMPAELLGGGTTIIADPTLVAALRAALPAAVAGPVLTVGTVTGTVAGTDALLHRHPDAVAEAMEGHGVAVAAAHAGLPFVELRTISNPVGPRDRNAWRLREALTALTEAAAALPF
;
A
#
# COMPACT_ATOMS: atom_id res chain seq x y z
N MET A 1 9.50 -6.47 22.34
CA MET A 1 8.65 -6.05 21.21
C MET A 1 9.57 -5.67 20.07
N THR A 2 9.19 -6.02 18.86
CA THR A 2 9.97 -5.74 17.64
C THR A 2 9.75 -4.28 17.26
N ASP A 3 10.75 -3.62 16.70
CA ASP A 3 10.68 -2.21 16.34
C ASP A 3 10.07 -1.96 14.94
N VAL A 4 9.59 -3.02 14.28
CA VAL A 4 8.90 -2.93 12.99
C VAL A 4 7.41 -3.19 13.16
N LEU A 5 6.60 -2.29 12.61
CA LEU A 5 5.15 -2.45 12.48
C LEU A 5 4.78 -2.79 11.04
N VAL A 6 4.28 -4.00 10.82
CA VAL A 6 3.66 -4.41 9.54
C VAL A 6 2.15 -4.33 9.70
N VAL A 7 1.51 -3.48 8.92
CA VAL A 7 0.05 -3.35 8.88
C VAL A 7 -0.52 -3.99 7.63
N THR A 8 -1.69 -4.58 7.78
CA THR A 8 -2.43 -5.25 6.70
C THR A 8 -3.90 -4.80 6.72
N ALA A 9 -4.65 -4.99 5.65
CA ALA A 9 -6.04 -4.56 5.61
C ALA A 9 -6.93 -5.50 6.43
N VAL A 10 -6.72 -6.82 6.29
CA VAL A 10 -7.60 -7.86 6.86
C VAL A 10 -6.82 -8.98 7.57
N PRO A 11 -7.46 -9.73 8.50
CA PRO A 11 -6.79 -10.80 9.23
C PRO A 11 -6.11 -11.86 8.35
N ALA A 12 -6.70 -12.21 7.21
CA ALA A 12 -6.10 -13.22 6.31
C ALA A 12 -4.73 -12.79 5.75
N GLU A 13 -4.55 -11.51 5.47
CA GLU A 13 -3.25 -10.96 5.06
C GLU A 13 -2.27 -10.94 6.24
N ALA A 14 -2.74 -10.57 7.44
CA ALA A 14 -1.91 -10.63 8.65
C ALA A 14 -1.41 -12.05 8.93
N GLU A 15 -2.25 -13.07 8.77
CA GLU A 15 -1.84 -14.47 8.91
C GLU A 15 -0.80 -14.87 7.86
N ALA A 16 -0.96 -14.47 6.61
CA ALA A 16 0.03 -14.71 5.55
C ALA A 16 1.39 -14.06 5.88
N VAL A 17 1.39 -12.79 6.31
CA VAL A 17 2.62 -12.10 6.73
C VAL A 17 3.27 -12.79 7.92
N ARG A 18 2.49 -13.19 8.94
CA ARG A 18 3.01 -13.93 10.11
C ARG A 18 3.59 -15.28 9.74
N ALA A 19 2.98 -15.99 8.80
CA ALA A 19 3.50 -17.26 8.31
C ALA A 19 4.87 -17.09 7.61
N GLY A 20 5.11 -15.96 6.96
CA GLY A 20 6.37 -15.66 6.27
C GLY A 20 7.48 -15.10 7.18
N ARG A 21 7.14 -14.21 8.13
CA ARG A 21 8.14 -13.57 9.02
C ARG A 21 8.29 -14.19 10.41
N GLY A 22 7.28 -14.88 10.92
CA GLY A 22 7.27 -15.30 12.32
C GLY A 22 7.20 -14.11 13.29
N PRO A 23 7.63 -14.27 14.55
CA PRO A 23 7.41 -13.29 15.62
C PRO A 23 8.40 -12.10 15.63
N THR A 24 9.22 -11.94 14.58
CA THR A 24 10.28 -10.91 14.53
C THR A 24 9.76 -9.53 14.12
N VAL A 25 8.47 -9.41 13.80
CA VAL A 25 7.80 -8.14 13.52
C VAL A 25 6.42 -8.10 14.18
N THR A 26 5.92 -6.90 14.49
CA THR A 26 4.52 -6.75 14.93
C THR A 26 3.64 -6.71 13.70
N VAL A 27 2.70 -7.64 13.59
CA VAL A 27 1.72 -7.65 12.49
C VAL A 27 0.33 -7.30 13.00
N ALA A 28 -0.31 -6.28 12.41
CA ALA A 28 -1.64 -5.82 12.81
C ALA A 28 -2.58 -5.62 11.60
N PRO A 29 -3.77 -6.25 11.56
CA PRO A 29 -4.82 -5.86 10.63
C PRO A 29 -5.44 -4.53 11.08
N VAL A 30 -5.43 -3.53 10.20
CA VAL A 30 -5.85 -2.14 10.49
C VAL A 30 -7.14 -1.72 9.81
N GLY A 31 -7.73 -2.58 8.97
CA GLY A 31 -8.97 -2.34 8.24
C GLY A 31 -8.76 -1.90 6.80
N VAL A 32 -9.86 -1.90 6.03
CA VAL A 32 -9.87 -1.62 4.59
C VAL A 32 -10.21 -0.16 4.30
N GLY A 33 -9.39 0.49 3.47
CA GLY A 33 -9.57 1.89 3.08
C GLY A 33 -8.64 2.86 3.82
N PRO A 34 -8.36 4.04 3.23
CA PRO A 34 -7.28 4.91 3.69
C PRO A 34 -7.55 5.51 5.07
N ALA A 35 -8.80 5.86 5.36
CA ALA A 35 -9.19 6.48 6.63
C ALA A 35 -8.96 5.55 7.83
N VAL A 36 -9.47 4.31 7.77
CA VAL A 36 -9.34 3.36 8.88
C VAL A 36 -7.89 2.87 9.02
N ALA A 37 -7.22 2.59 7.90
CA ALA A 37 -5.84 2.14 7.89
C ALA A 37 -4.89 3.20 8.47
N GLY A 38 -5.05 4.47 8.08
CA GLY A 38 -4.29 5.58 8.64
C GLY A 38 -4.56 5.80 10.13
N ALA A 39 -5.84 5.86 10.54
CA ALA A 39 -6.21 6.09 11.93
C ALA A 39 -5.71 4.97 12.88
N ALA A 40 -5.89 3.71 12.49
CA ALA A 40 -5.44 2.57 13.28
C ALA A 40 -3.91 2.48 13.33
N THR A 41 -3.21 2.75 12.21
CA THR A 41 -1.74 2.81 12.19
C THR A 41 -1.22 3.91 13.12
N ALA A 42 -1.74 5.14 13.00
CA ALA A 42 -1.34 6.26 13.86
C ALA A 42 -1.58 5.95 15.35
N ARG A 43 -2.71 5.32 15.68
CA ARG A 43 -3.01 4.87 17.05
C ARG A 43 -1.97 3.86 17.56
N LEU A 44 -1.58 2.88 16.75
CA LEU A 44 -0.58 1.88 17.13
C LEU A 44 0.80 2.51 17.37
N LEU A 45 1.21 3.43 16.49
CA LEU A 45 2.47 4.18 16.62
C LEU A 45 2.49 4.98 17.93
N ALA A 46 1.46 5.79 18.18
CA ALA A 46 1.37 6.62 19.37
C ALA A 46 1.34 5.81 20.67
N LEU A 47 0.61 4.68 20.70
CA LEU A 47 0.56 3.81 21.88
C LEU A 47 1.91 3.14 22.17
N ALA A 48 2.63 2.72 21.13
CA ALA A 48 3.94 2.11 21.28
C ALA A 48 4.98 3.12 21.79
N GLU A 49 4.96 4.34 21.27
CA GLU A 49 5.78 5.46 21.76
C GLU A 49 5.48 5.78 23.22
N ALA A 50 4.19 5.95 23.58
CA ALA A 50 3.77 6.23 24.95
C ALA A 50 4.15 5.11 25.93
N ALA A 51 4.20 3.86 25.45
CA ALA A 51 4.63 2.71 26.25
C ALA A 51 6.16 2.59 26.36
N GLY A 52 6.96 3.50 25.77
CA GLY A 52 8.42 3.44 25.78
C GLY A 52 9.04 2.41 24.84
N HIS A 53 8.26 1.89 23.88
CA HIS A 53 8.69 0.88 22.92
C HIS A 53 8.33 1.31 21.49
N PRO A 54 8.82 2.47 21.00
CA PRO A 54 8.41 3.03 19.72
C PRO A 54 8.82 2.11 18.56
N TYR A 55 7.96 2.06 17.55
CA TYR A 55 8.34 1.50 16.26
C TYR A 55 9.32 2.44 15.54
N ARG A 56 10.10 1.86 14.62
CA ARG A 56 11.17 2.49 13.86
C ARG A 56 10.91 2.41 12.36
N VAL A 57 10.04 1.50 11.92
CA VAL A 57 9.65 1.32 10.51
C VAL A 57 8.19 0.91 10.41
N VAL A 58 7.50 1.38 9.37
CA VAL A 58 6.14 0.96 9.01
C VAL A 58 6.14 0.28 7.64
N VAL A 59 5.54 -0.90 7.55
CA VAL A 59 5.32 -1.61 6.29
C VAL A 59 3.82 -1.76 6.06
N SER A 60 3.30 -1.28 4.93
CA SER A 60 1.97 -1.66 4.46
C SER A 60 2.08 -2.91 3.60
N ALA A 61 1.55 -4.04 4.07
CA ALA A 61 1.61 -5.31 3.36
C ALA A 61 0.21 -5.84 3.06
N GLY A 62 -0.02 -6.41 1.88
CA GLY A 62 -1.32 -6.99 1.56
C GLY A 62 -1.48 -7.43 0.11
N VAL A 63 -2.72 -7.67 -0.30
CA VAL A 63 -3.07 -7.94 -1.68
C VAL A 63 -3.45 -6.65 -2.42
N ALA A 64 -3.36 -6.67 -3.74
CA ALA A 64 -3.70 -5.54 -4.61
C ALA A 64 -4.22 -6.00 -5.98
N GLY A 65 -4.82 -5.07 -6.71
CA GLY A 65 -5.02 -5.19 -8.16
C GLY A 65 -3.75 -4.79 -8.91
N GLY A 66 -3.39 -5.53 -9.96
CA GLY A 66 -2.25 -5.22 -10.83
C GLY A 66 -2.70 -4.56 -12.12
N PHE A 67 -2.05 -3.46 -12.53
CA PHE A 67 -2.38 -2.84 -13.81
C PHE A 67 -1.97 -3.75 -14.98
N PRO A 68 -2.83 -3.97 -15.98
CA PRO A 68 -2.51 -4.80 -17.14
C PRO A 68 -1.22 -4.37 -17.84
N GLY A 69 -0.33 -5.33 -18.12
CA GLY A 69 0.98 -5.07 -18.73
C GLY A 69 2.08 -4.64 -17.75
N GLN A 70 1.74 -4.29 -16.51
CA GLN A 70 2.71 -3.90 -15.47
C GLN A 70 3.10 -5.08 -14.58
N VAL A 71 2.11 -5.78 -14.03
CA VAL A 71 2.33 -6.91 -13.13
C VAL A 71 1.19 -7.92 -13.27
N GLN A 72 1.56 -9.20 -13.28
CA GLN A 72 0.62 -10.31 -13.46
C GLN A 72 0.04 -10.77 -12.10
N VAL A 73 -1.09 -11.45 -12.13
CA VAL A 73 -1.65 -12.14 -10.96
C VAL A 73 -0.63 -13.13 -10.39
N GLY A 74 -0.47 -13.15 -9.06
CA GLY A 74 0.59 -13.88 -8.36
C GLY A 74 1.93 -13.14 -8.31
N GLY A 75 2.09 -12.03 -9.04
CA GLY A 75 3.26 -11.16 -8.96
C GLY A 75 3.34 -10.42 -7.62
N THR A 76 4.55 -9.96 -7.30
CA THR A 76 4.83 -9.12 -6.13
C THR A 76 5.22 -7.71 -6.57
N VAL A 77 4.72 -6.72 -5.84
CA VAL A 77 5.00 -5.30 -6.05
C VAL A 77 5.69 -4.72 -4.82
N ILE A 78 6.78 -3.99 -5.06
CA ILE A 78 7.43 -3.11 -4.09
C ILE A 78 7.00 -1.68 -4.42
N GLY A 79 6.17 -1.09 -3.57
CA GLY A 79 5.67 0.27 -3.75
C GLY A 79 6.80 1.28 -3.58
N THR A 80 7.14 2.01 -4.65
CA THR A 80 8.11 3.12 -4.59
C THR A 80 7.49 4.40 -4.05
N SER A 81 6.16 4.50 -4.14
CA SER A 81 5.36 5.58 -3.58
C SER A 81 3.92 5.12 -3.40
N ALA A 82 3.26 5.63 -2.36
CA ALA A 82 1.82 5.48 -2.15
C ALA A 82 1.11 6.77 -2.57
N ILE A 83 0.15 6.66 -3.48
CA ILE A 83 -0.53 7.81 -4.09
C ILE A 83 -2.01 7.81 -3.71
N ALA A 84 -2.54 8.91 -3.16
CA ALA A 84 -3.97 9.13 -3.02
C ALA A 84 -4.59 9.40 -4.40
N ALA A 85 -5.06 8.36 -5.07
CA ALA A 85 -5.41 8.43 -6.49
C ALA A 85 -6.78 9.05 -6.75
N ASP A 86 -7.65 9.11 -5.74
CA ASP A 86 -9.02 9.63 -5.84
C ASP A 86 -9.33 10.75 -4.83
N LEU A 87 -8.31 11.30 -4.16
CA LEU A 87 -8.47 12.46 -3.29
C LEU A 87 -8.49 13.76 -4.11
N GLY A 88 -9.68 14.32 -4.28
CA GLY A 88 -9.90 15.50 -5.12
C GLY A 88 -11.39 15.80 -5.30
N ALA A 89 -11.72 16.51 -6.37
CA ALA A 89 -13.09 16.83 -6.74
C ALA A 89 -13.40 16.36 -8.17
N ASP A 90 -14.64 15.96 -8.41
CA ASP A 90 -15.14 15.73 -9.76
C ASP A 90 -15.53 17.06 -10.43
N SER A 91 -15.48 17.10 -11.76
CA SER A 91 -15.88 18.26 -12.56
C SER A 91 -16.44 17.83 -13.92
N PRO A 92 -17.17 18.69 -14.65
CA PRO A 92 -17.65 18.39 -16.00
C PRO A 92 -16.53 18.01 -17.00
N THR A 93 -15.28 18.36 -16.71
CA THR A 93 -14.11 18.06 -17.54
C THR A 93 -13.23 16.94 -16.96
N GLY A 94 -13.64 16.32 -15.85
CA GLY A 94 -12.92 15.22 -15.19
C GLY A 94 -12.42 15.54 -13.78
N PHE A 95 -11.66 14.62 -13.22
CA PHE A 95 -11.14 14.69 -11.85
C PHE A 95 -10.08 15.79 -11.68
N ILE A 96 -10.23 16.60 -10.63
CA ILE A 96 -9.28 17.62 -10.20
C ILE A 96 -8.60 17.13 -8.91
N PRO A 97 -7.30 16.82 -8.92
CA PRO A 97 -6.54 16.45 -7.72
C PRO A 97 -6.62 17.52 -6.62
N VAL A 98 -6.63 17.09 -5.36
CA VAL A 98 -6.84 17.99 -4.21
C VAL A 98 -5.77 19.09 -4.07
N ASP A 99 -4.54 18.83 -4.51
CA ASP A 99 -3.45 19.82 -4.53
C ASP A 99 -3.72 20.95 -5.54
N GLN A 100 -4.32 20.63 -6.69
CA GLN A 100 -4.78 21.60 -7.69
C GLN A 100 -6.00 22.41 -7.22
N LEU A 101 -6.71 21.94 -6.18
CA LEU A 101 -7.76 22.71 -5.49
C LEU A 101 -7.20 23.71 -4.46
N GLY A 102 -5.87 23.83 -4.36
CA GLY A 102 -5.18 24.76 -3.46
C GLY A 102 -4.94 24.23 -2.05
N MET A 103 -5.09 22.92 -1.82
CA MET A 103 -4.75 22.32 -0.54
C MET A 103 -3.23 22.06 -0.45
N PRO A 104 -2.54 22.61 0.56
CA PRO A 104 -1.11 22.42 0.74
C PRO A 104 -0.80 21.02 1.29
N ALA A 105 0.40 20.50 1.01
CA ALA A 105 0.80 19.13 1.34
C ALA A 105 0.79 18.84 2.85
N GLU A 106 1.03 19.85 3.69
CA GLU A 106 1.00 19.75 5.15
C GLU A 106 -0.39 19.38 5.67
N LEU A 107 -1.46 19.86 5.02
CA LEU A 107 -2.84 19.50 5.36
C LEU A 107 -3.26 18.14 4.80
N LEU A 108 -2.41 17.51 3.99
CA LEU A 108 -2.62 16.21 3.37
C LEU A 108 -1.70 15.13 3.96
N GLY A 109 -0.97 15.43 5.04
CA GLY A 109 -0.09 14.47 5.70
C GLY A 109 1.16 14.12 4.89
N GLY A 110 1.69 15.07 4.12
CA GLY A 110 2.86 14.87 3.25
C GLY A 110 2.55 14.94 1.76
N GLY A 111 1.30 15.26 1.39
CA GLY A 111 0.85 15.43 0.02
C GLY A 111 0.07 14.24 -0.55
N THR A 112 -0.32 14.35 -1.82
CA THR A 112 -1.05 13.30 -2.56
C THR A 112 -0.17 12.10 -2.91
N THR A 113 1.15 12.26 -2.85
CA THR A 113 2.14 11.20 -3.11
C THR A 113 3.16 11.17 -1.98
N ILE A 114 3.30 10.02 -1.32
CA ILE A 114 4.32 9.80 -0.29
C ILE A 114 5.35 8.80 -0.84
N ILE A 115 6.61 9.22 -0.89
CA ILE A 115 7.72 8.41 -1.38
C ILE A 115 8.10 7.38 -0.31
N ALA A 116 8.23 6.12 -0.72
CA ALA A 116 8.73 5.07 0.16
C ALA A 116 10.22 5.28 0.48
N ASP A 117 10.67 4.80 1.62
CA ASP A 117 12.08 4.90 2.02
C ASP A 117 12.98 4.18 0.99
N PRO A 118 13.95 4.88 0.37
CA PRO A 118 14.74 4.33 -0.71
C PRO A 118 15.65 3.17 -0.25
N THR A 119 16.05 3.14 1.02
CA THR A 119 16.86 2.06 1.59
C THR A 119 16.03 0.79 1.73
N LEU A 120 14.79 0.91 2.21
CA LEU A 120 13.85 -0.22 2.29
C LEU A 120 13.50 -0.76 0.91
N VAL A 121 13.23 0.13 -0.05
CA VAL A 121 12.97 -0.26 -1.45
C VAL A 121 14.16 -1.00 -2.05
N ALA A 122 15.39 -0.49 -1.85
CA ALA A 122 16.59 -1.14 -2.34
C ALA A 122 16.82 -2.53 -1.72
N ALA A 123 16.63 -2.65 -0.40
CA ALA A 123 16.76 -3.92 0.30
C ALA A 123 15.73 -4.95 -0.18
N LEU A 124 14.47 -4.54 -0.37
CA LEU A 124 13.43 -5.41 -0.92
C LEU A 124 13.70 -5.81 -2.37
N ARG A 125 14.18 -4.90 -3.22
CA ARG A 125 14.57 -5.24 -4.60
C ARG A 125 15.68 -6.27 -4.64
N ALA A 126 16.66 -6.18 -3.74
CA ALA A 126 17.73 -7.16 -3.64
C ALA A 126 17.22 -8.53 -3.18
N ALA A 127 16.27 -8.56 -2.23
CA ALA A 127 15.71 -9.79 -1.68
C ALA A 127 14.63 -10.43 -2.57
N LEU A 128 13.93 -9.63 -3.39
CA LEU A 128 12.85 -10.04 -4.28
C LEU A 128 13.14 -9.59 -5.73
N PRO A 129 14.15 -10.18 -6.41
CA PRO A 129 14.59 -9.71 -7.72
C PRO A 129 13.54 -9.85 -8.83
N ALA A 130 12.51 -10.68 -8.63
CA ALA A 130 11.39 -10.85 -9.56
C ALA A 130 10.22 -9.89 -9.28
N ALA A 131 10.26 -9.12 -8.19
CA ALA A 131 9.21 -8.17 -7.87
C ALA A 131 9.27 -6.93 -8.77
N VAL A 132 8.10 -6.43 -9.16
CA VAL A 132 7.97 -5.17 -9.88
C VAL A 132 8.01 -4.03 -8.88
N ALA A 133 8.81 -3.00 -9.13
CA ALA A 133 8.88 -1.86 -8.24
C ALA A 133 8.36 -0.60 -8.94
N GLY A 134 7.31 0.00 -8.38
CA GLY A 134 6.70 1.20 -8.95
C GLY A 134 5.62 1.80 -8.03
N PRO A 135 4.99 2.91 -8.46
CA PRO A 135 3.92 3.57 -7.72
C PRO A 135 2.69 2.67 -7.49
N VAL A 136 2.15 2.72 -6.28
CA VAL A 136 0.89 2.05 -5.92
C VAL A 136 -0.18 3.11 -5.67
N LEU A 137 -1.29 2.98 -6.38
CA LEU A 137 -2.46 3.84 -6.22
C LEU A 137 -3.28 3.35 -5.03
N THR A 138 -3.60 4.28 -4.13
CA THR A 138 -4.57 4.08 -3.05
C THR A 138 -5.90 4.68 -3.47
N VAL A 139 -6.95 3.87 -3.50
CA VAL A 139 -8.32 4.28 -3.84
C VAL A 139 -9.31 3.95 -2.72
N GLY A 140 -10.31 4.80 -2.53
CA GLY A 140 -11.49 4.52 -1.72
C GLY A 140 -12.52 3.65 -2.45
N THR A 141 -12.50 3.62 -3.79
CA THR A 141 -13.33 2.74 -4.62
C THR A 141 -12.48 1.98 -5.62
N VAL A 142 -12.38 0.66 -5.45
CA VAL A 142 -11.64 -0.21 -6.38
C VAL A 142 -12.18 -0.11 -7.80
N THR A 143 -11.27 0.05 -8.75
CA THR A 143 -11.58 0.22 -10.16
C THR A 143 -12.27 -1.01 -10.72
N GLY A 144 -13.42 -0.78 -11.37
CA GLY A 144 -14.30 -1.84 -11.86
C GLY A 144 -14.73 -1.68 -13.32
N THR A 145 -14.14 -0.73 -14.06
CA THR A 145 -14.51 -0.40 -15.46
C THR A 145 -13.28 -0.12 -16.31
N VAL A 146 -13.41 -0.28 -17.64
CA VAL A 146 -12.37 0.11 -18.60
C VAL A 146 -12.08 1.60 -18.48
N ALA A 147 -13.11 2.44 -18.53
CA ALA A 147 -12.97 3.90 -18.46
C ALA A 147 -12.27 4.37 -17.17
N GLY A 148 -12.56 3.74 -16.02
CA GLY A 148 -11.89 4.07 -14.76
C GLY A 148 -10.40 3.66 -14.78
N THR A 149 -10.08 2.53 -15.38
CA THR A 149 -8.70 2.07 -15.56
C THR A 149 -7.91 3.04 -16.44
N ASP A 150 -8.48 3.43 -17.57
CA ASP A 150 -7.86 4.38 -18.51
C ASP A 150 -7.69 5.75 -17.85
N ALA A 151 -8.68 6.22 -17.08
CA ALA A 151 -8.61 7.49 -16.37
C ALA A 151 -7.52 7.50 -15.28
N LEU A 152 -7.27 6.37 -14.61
CA LEU A 152 -6.18 6.23 -13.65
C LEU A 152 -4.83 6.22 -14.35
N LEU A 153 -4.66 5.40 -15.39
CA LEU A 153 -3.41 5.32 -16.14
C LEU A 153 -3.07 6.61 -16.88
N HIS A 154 -4.07 7.38 -17.32
CA HIS A 154 -3.83 8.70 -17.91
C HIS A 154 -3.20 9.66 -16.89
N ARG A 155 -3.65 9.63 -15.63
CA ARG A 155 -3.14 10.50 -14.56
C ARG A 155 -1.85 9.96 -13.93
N HIS A 156 -1.70 8.64 -13.89
CA HIS A 156 -0.61 7.92 -13.23
C HIS A 156 -0.04 6.87 -14.19
N PRO A 157 0.68 7.28 -15.25
CA PRO A 157 1.12 6.37 -16.32
C PRO A 157 2.09 5.28 -15.84
N ASP A 158 2.81 5.54 -14.75
CA ASP A 158 3.79 4.60 -14.18
C ASP A 158 3.19 3.69 -13.10
N ALA A 159 1.89 3.82 -12.78
CA ALA A 159 1.26 3.02 -11.74
C ALA A 159 1.31 1.52 -12.05
N VAL A 160 1.80 0.72 -11.10
CA VAL A 160 1.93 -0.73 -11.27
C VAL A 160 0.80 -1.50 -10.58
N ALA A 161 0.24 -0.95 -9.51
CA ALA A 161 -0.84 -1.58 -8.75
C ALA A 161 -1.82 -0.56 -8.15
N GLU A 162 -2.99 -1.06 -7.75
CA GLU A 162 -4.03 -0.35 -7.00
C GLU A 162 -4.39 -1.14 -5.73
N ALA A 163 -4.43 -0.48 -4.59
CA ALA A 163 -4.86 -0.99 -3.29
C ALA A 163 -5.70 0.08 -2.55
N MET A 164 -6.14 -0.18 -1.31
CA MET A 164 -7.04 0.72 -0.58
C MET A 164 -6.42 1.35 0.68
N GLU A 165 -5.24 0.92 1.13
CA GLU A 165 -4.68 1.36 2.42
C GLU A 165 -3.41 2.22 2.31
N GLY A 166 -2.61 2.03 1.26
CA GLY A 166 -1.19 2.44 1.21
C GLY A 166 -0.94 3.88 1.62
N HIS A 167 -1.66 4.84 1.03
CA HIS A 167 -1.50 6.27 1.32
C HIS A 167 -1.87 6.62 2.76
N GLY A 168 -2.96 6.05 3.30
CA GLY A 168 -3.35 6.29 4.69
C GLY A 168 -2.30 5.80 5.69
N VAL A 169 -1.69 4.64 5.44
CA VAL A 169 -0.58 4.11 6.24
C VAL A 169 0.67 4.99 6.09
N ALA A 170 0.98 5.42 4.87
CA ALA A 170 2.12 6.28 4.58
C ALA A 170 1.99 7.64 5.28
N VAL A 171 0.80 8.24 5.30
CA VAL A 171 0.50 9.47 6.05
C VAL A 171 0.75 9.28 7.55
N ALA A 172 0.28 8.17 8.12
CA ALA A 172 0.51 7.87 9.54
C ALA A 172 2.00 7.72 9.87
N ALA A 173 2.76 7.05 9.01
CA ALA A 173 4.21 6.90 9.16
C ALA A 173 4.94 8.26 9.03
N ALA A 174 4.55 9.09 8.05
CA ALA A 174 5.10 10.42 7.84
C ALA A 174 4.87 11.33 9.05
N HIS A 175 3.67 11.32 9.65
CA HIS A 175 3.39 12.07 10.88
C HIS A 175 4.23 11.61 12.08
N ALA A 176 4.60 10.33 12.14
CA ALA A 176 5.50 9.79 13.14
C ALA A 176 6.99 9.98 12.80
N GLY A 177 7.32 10.54 11.64
CA GLY A 177 8.71 10.68 11.17
C GLY A 177 9.41 9.34 10.90
N LEU A 178 8.65 8.30 10.53
CA LEU A 178 9.17 6.94 10.35
C LEU A 178 9.32 6.57 8.87
N PRO A 179 10.38 5.82 8.50
CA PRO A 179 10.48 5.14 7.23
C PRO A 179 9.25 4.28 6.91
N PHE A 180 8.81 4.35 5.66
CA PHE A 180 7.65 3.64 5.14
C PHE A 180 8.00 2.85 3.89
N VAL A 181 7.41 1.67 3.71
CA VAL A 181 7.39 0.96 2.42
C VAL A 181 6.10 0.17 2.26
N GLU A 182 5.70 -0.03 1.01
CA GLU A 182 4.52 -0.82 0.65
C GLU A 182 4.94 -2.10 -0.09
N LEU A 183 4.34 -3.23 0.27
CA LEU A 183 4.57 -4.54 -0.33
C LEU A 183 3.22 -5.16 -0.68
N ARG A 184 2.96 -5.38 -1.97
CA ARG A 184 1.69 -5.93 -2.45
C ARG A 184 1.87 -7.20 -3.24
N THR A 185 0.87 -8.06 -3.22
CA THR A 185 0.80 -9.24 -4.10
C THR A 185 -0.50 -9.24 -4.87
N ILE A 186 -0.44 -9.63 -6.14
CA ILE A 186 -1.52 -9.32 -7.08
C ILE A 186 -2.56 -10.43 -7.08
N SER A 187 -3.79 -10.10 -6.65
CA SER A 187 -4.91 -11.05 -6.63
C SER A 187 -5.74 -11.03 -7.91
N ASN A 188 -5.71 -9.93 -8.66
CA ASN A 188 -6.52 -9.73 -9.85
C ASN A 188 -5.95 -8.60 -10.71
N PRO A 189 -6.28 -8.54 -12.01
CA PRO A 189 -6.04 -7.34 -12.81
C PRO A 189 -6.92 -6.18 -12.33
N VAL A 190 -6.42 -4.95 -12.43
CA VAL A 190 -7.23 -3.72 -12.40
C VAL A 190 -8.01 -3.63 -13.72
N GLY A 191 -9.30 -3.33 -13.67
CA GLY A 191 -10.15 -3.39 -14.86
C GLY A 191 -11.63 -3.61 -14.59
N PRO A 192 -12.41 -3.97 -15.62
CA PRO A 192 -13.78 -4.47 -15.47
C PRO A 192 -13.90 -5.53 -14.38
N ARG A 193 -14.90 -5.37 -13.51
CA ARG A 193 -15.05 -6.25 -12.35
C ARG A 193 -15.39 -7.68 -12.78
N ASP A 194 -14.41 -8.57 -12.66
CA ASP A 194 -14.57 -10.00 -12.84
C ASP A 194 -14.09 -10.75 -11.59
N ARG A 195 -15.05 -11.32 -10.85
CA ARG A 195 -14.75 -12.08 -9.62
C ARG A 195 -14.10 -13.44 -9.92
N ASN A 196 -14.31 -14.00 -11.11
CA ASN A 196 -13.73 -15.29 -11.47
C ASN A 196 -12.22 -15.20 -11.72
N ALA A 197 -11.74 -14.00 -12.07
CA ALA A 197 -10.32 -13.71 -12.23
C ALA A 197 -9.56 -13.56 -10.90
N TRP A 198 -10.25 -13.54 -9.75
CA TRP A 198 -9.62 -13.33 -8.44
C TRP A 198 -8.93 -14.60 -7.94
N ARG A 199 -7.62 -14.52 -7.75
CA ARG A 199 -6.76 -15.60 -7.24
C ARG A 199 -6.23 -15.27 -5.85
N LEU A 200 -7.15 -15.00 -4.92
CA LEU A 200 -6.81 -14.55 -3.56
C LEU A 200 -5.88 -15.54 -2.83
N ARG A 201 -6.08 -16.85 -2.99
CA ARG A 201 -5.21 -17.86 -2.36
C ARG A 201 -3.77 -17.77 -2.87
N GLU A 202 -3.58 -17.59 -4.17
CA GLU A 202 -2.24 -17.40 -4.74
C GLU A 202 -1.60 -16.12 -4.26
N ALA A 203 -2.35 -15.01 -4.24
CA ALA A 203 -1.83 -13.75 -3.72
C ALA A 203 -1.40 -13.87 -2.25
N LEU A 204 -2.20 -14.51 -1.38
CA LEU A 204 -1.81 -14.75 0.02
C LEU A 204 -0.59 -15.69 0.15
N THR A 205 -0.44 -16.66 -0.76
CA THR A 205 0.76 -17.52 -0.78
C THR A 205 1.99 -16.71 -1.17
N ALA A 206 1.90 -15.91 -2.24
CA ALA A 206 2.95 -14.99 -2.64
C ALA A 206 3.25 -13.96 -1.54
N LEU A 207 2.24 -13.51 -0.78
CA LEU A 207 2.44 -12.57 0.33
C LEU A 207 3.22 -13.22 1.47
N THR A 208 2.98 -14.50 1.73
CA THR A 208 3.75 -15.29 2.69
C THR A 208 5.23 -15.37 2.28
N GLU A 209 5.48 -15.68 1.00
CA GLU A 209 6.84 -15.76 0.43
C GLU A 209 7.54 -14.39 0.45
N ALA A 210 6.85 -13.33 0.04
CA ALA A 210 7.38 -11.98 -0.01
C ALA A 210 7.64 -11.42 1.41
N ALA A 211 6.80 -11.74 2.39
CA ALA A 211 7.02 -11.33 3.77
C ALA A 211 8.33 -11.90 4.32
N ALA A 212 8.72 -13.12 3.97
CA ALA A 212 9.99 -13.73 4.38
C ALA A 212 11.24 -12.95 3.90
N ALA A 213 11.08 -11.97 3.01
CA ALA A 213 12.14 -11.12 2.48
C ALA A 213 12.22 -9.71 3.13
N LEU A 214 11.30 -9.33 4.04
CA LEU A 214 11.32 -8.00 4.69
C LEU A 214 12.62 -7.77 5.49
N PRO A 215 13.43 -6.75 5.26
CA PRO A 215 14.85 -6.69 5.64
C PRO A 215 15.16 -6.47 7.15
N PHE A 216 14.34 -7.01 8.06
CA PHE A 216 14.38 -6.77 9.51
C PHE A 216 14.45 -8.09 10.30
#